data_AF-A0AA52ANV3-F1
#
_entry.id   AF-A0AA52ANV3-F1
#
_cell.length_a   1.000
_cell.length_b   1.000
_cell.length_c   1.000
_cell.angle_alpha   90.00
_cell.angle_beta   90.00
_cell.angle_gamma   90.00
#
_symmetry.space_group_name_H-M   'P 1'
#
loop_
_entity.id
_entity.type
_entity.pdbx_description
1 polymer ?
#
loop_
_entity_poly.entity_id
_entity_poly.type
_entity_poly.pdbx_seq_one_letter_code
_entity_poly.pdbx_strand_id
1 'polypeptide(L)'
;MGTPREHGERIMNCLPRVGCVFADDLRWWWIVPAGSHIGITWPPSTSYAVHGYVGPHGGPETDTQLSDPSWSGPRPGSPLLIHRPGGDSPYTPPIPLYFLACRLAGITPHWSLGVVGA
;
A
#
# COMPACT_ATOMS: atom_id res chain seq x y z
N MET A 1 0.72 -3.02 -0.96
CA MET A 1 -0.48 -3.76 -1.39
C MET A 1 -1.55 -2.74 -1.75
N GLY A 2 -2.11 -2.79 -2.96
CA GLY A 2 -3.11 -1.86 -3.46
C GLY A 2 -4.50 -2.48 -3.43
N THR A 3 -5.50 -1.72 -2.96
CA THR A 3 -6.92 -2.06 -2.97
C THR A 3 -7.70 -1.02 -3.78
N PRO A 4 -8.87 -1.36 -4.31
CA PRO A 4 -9.80 -0.36 -4.82
C PRO A 4 -10.18 0.65 -3.73
N ARG A 5 -10.54 1.88 -4.12
CA ARG A 5 -10.89 2.97 -3.19
C ARG A 5 -12.05 2.61 -2.27
N GLU A 6 -13.09 1.97 -2.79
CA GLU A 6 -14.28 1.53 -2.05
C GLU A 6 -13.98 0.47 -0.99
N HIS A 7 -12.94 -0.34 -1.21
CA HIS A 7 -12.42 -1.24 -0.18
C HIS A 7 -11.53 -0.50 0.80
N GLY A 8 -10.81 0.53 0.34
CA GLY A 8 -9.84 1.24 1.15
C GLY A 8 -10.45 1.92 2.38
N GLU A 9 -11.56 2.64 2.19
CA GLU A 9 -12.30 3.29 3.27
C GLU A 9 -12.83 2.27 4.30
N ARG A 10 -13.34 1.12 3.83
CA ARG A 10 -13.79 0.03 4.72
C ARG A 10 -12.64 -0.55 5.52
N ILE A 11 -11.46 -0.70 4.90
CA ILE A 11 -10.26 -1.22 5.57
C ILE A 11 -9.79 -0.29 6.69
N MET A 12 -9.77 1.03 6.45
CA MET A 12 -9.43 2.02 7.48
C MET A 12 -10.30 1.88 8.73
N ASN A 13 -11.60 1.70 8.53
CA ASN A 13 -12.58 1.67 9.62
C ASN A 13 -12.57 0.36 10.41
N CYS A 14 -12.05 -0.73 9.83
CA CYS A 14 -12.09 -2.05 10.45
C CYS A 14 -10.76 -2.52 11.03
N LEU A 15 -9.63 -1.99 10.57
CA LEU A 15 -8.33 -2.42 11.07
C LEU A 15 -8.01 -1.79 12.43
N PRO A 16 -7.57 -2.59 13.43
CA PRO A 16 -7.21 -2.06 14.75
C PRO A 16 -5.94 -1.20 14.71
N ARG A 17 -5.08 -1.42 13.70
CA ARG A 17 -3.87 -0.65 13.46
C ARG A 17 -3.64 -0.51 11.96
N VAL A 18 -3.38 0.71 11.53
CA VAL A 18 -3.11 1.08 10.14
C VAL A 18 -1.74 1.75 10.04
N GLY A 19 -0.88 1.23 9.16
CA GLY A 19 0.42 1.83 8.82
C GLY A 19 0.28 2.93 7.76
N CYS A 20 1.33 3.29 7.04
CA CYS A 20 1.23 4.30 6.00
C CYS A 20 0.28 3.86 4.87
N VAL A 21 -0.58 4.77 4.44
CA VAL A 21 -1.51 4.58 3.32
C VAL A 21 -1.33 5.71 2.31
N PHE A 22 -1.11 5.34 1.06
CA PHE A 22 -1.11 6.25 -0.08
C PHE A 22 -2.39 6.05 -0.89
N ALA A 23 -2.87 7.06 -1.58
CA ALA A 23 -4.03 6.93 -2.45
C ALA A 23 -3.85 7.77 -3.71
N ASP A 24 -4.29 7.18 -4.82
CA ASP A 24 -4.56 7.87 -6.07
C ASP A 24 -6.09 7.81 -6.35
N ASP A 25 -6.53 8.26 -7.52
CA ASP A 25 -7.95 8.29 -7.88
C ASP A 25 -8.60 6.90 -7.95
N LEU A 26 -7.81 5.86 -8.18
CA LEU A 26 -8.29 4.50 -8.43
C LEU A 26 -8.02 3.54 -7.25
N ARG A 27 -6.90 3.72 -6.55
CA ARG A 27 -6.36 2.73 -5.63
C ARG A 27 -5.79 3.35 -4.36
N TRP A 28 -5.94 2.59 -3.28
CA TRP A 28 -5.32 2.86 -2.00
C TRP A 28 -4.23 1.83 -1.76
N TRP A 29 -3.05 2.30 -1.40
CA TRP A 29 -1.82 1.55 -1.26
C TRP A 29 -1.40 1.48 0.21
N TRP A 30 -1.49 0.28 0.75
CA TRP A 30 -1.09 -0.09 2.10
C TRP A 30 0.37 -0.53 2.09
N ILE A 31 1.21 0.11 2.90
CA ILE A 31 2.57 -0.36 3.11
C ILE A 31 2.54 -1.58 4.02
N VAL A 32 3.10 -2.69 3.53
CA VAL A 32 3.21 -3.96 4.26
C VAL A 32 4.68 -4.43 4.22
N PRO A 33 5.14 -5.23 5.18
CA PRO A 33 6.51 -5.73 5.16
C PRO A 33 6.80 -6.53 3.89
N ALA A 34 8.04 -6.52 3.44
CA ALA A 34 8.47 -7.40 2.35
C ALA A 34 8.16 -8.87 2.68
N GLY A 35 7.80 -9.66 1.67
CA GLY A 35 7.39 -11.06 1.87
C GLY A 35 5.95 -11.26 2.34
N SER A 36 5.13 -10.20 2.50
CA SER A 36 3.72 -10.33 2.90
C SER A 36 2.82 -11.04 1.87
N HIS A 37 3.37 -11.53 0.75
CA HIS A 37 2.69 -12.33 -0.26
C HIS A 37 3.07 -13.82 -0.18
N ILE A 38 4.02 -14.20 0.69
CA ILE A 38 4.49 -15.57 0.80
C ILE A 38 3.40 -16.43 1.44
N GLY A 39 3.08 -17.57 0.83
CA GLY A 39 2.11 -18.54 1.35
C GLY A 39 0.64 -18.12 1.23
N ILE A 40 0.34 -17.01 0.55
CA ILE A 40 -1.02 -16.54 0.28
C ILE A 40 -1.17 -16.06 -1.16
N THR A 41 -2.40 -16.13 -1.68
CA THR A 41 -2.77 -15.36 -2.87
C THR A 41 -3.66 -14.22 -2.46
N TRP A 42 -3.20 -12.99 -2.73
CA TRP A 42 -4.02 -11.80 -2.57
C TRP A 42 -5.22 -11.84 -3.57
N PRO A 43 -6.42 -11.37 -3.18
CA PRO A 43 -7.60 -11.48 -4.03
C PRO A 43 -7.45 -10.67 -5.34
N PRO A 44 -8.10 -11.05 -6.46
CA PRO A 44 -7.88 -10.45 -7.78
C PRO A 44 -8.11 -8.93 -7.88
N SER A 45 -8.92 -8.36 -6.99
CA SER A 45 -9.16 -6.92 -6.91
C SER A 45 -7.97 -6.14 -6.34
N THR A 46 -6.98 -6.83 -5.79
CA THR A 46 -5.80 -6.25 -5.14
C THR A 46 -4.54 -6.39 -5.97
N SER A 47 -3.58 -5.50 -5.73
CA SER A 47 -2.28 -5.52 -6.41
C SER A 47 -1.15 -5.57 -5.39
N TYR A 48 -0.25 -6.53 -5.50
CA TYR A 48 0.96 -6.56 -4.67
C TYR A 48 2.15 -6.02 -5.47
N ALA A 49 2.51 -4.76 -5.22
CA ALA A 49 3.72 -4.17 -5.80
C ALA A 49 4.95 -4.54 -4.95
N VAL A 50 5.89 -5.29 -5.55
CA VAL A 50 7.22 -5.53 -4.99
C VAL A 50 8.11 -4.34 -5.34
N HIS A 51 9.01 -3.95 -4.44
CA HIS A 51 9.95 -2.83 -4.64
C HIS A 51 9.30 -1.46 -4.91
N GLY A 52 8.09 -1.24 -4.38
CA GLY A 52 7.46 0.08 -4.44
C GLY A 52 8.38 1.14 -3.79
N TYR A 53 8.83 2.10 -4.59
CA TYR A 53 9.61 3.24 -4.11
C TYR A 53 8.66 4.39 -3.82
N VAL A 54 8.67 4.89 -2.58
CA VAL A 54 7.99 6.12 -2.19
C VAL A 54 9.08 7.17 -2.02
N GLY A 55 9.13 8.14 -2.94
CA GLY A 55 10.04 9.28 -2.82
C GLY A 55 9.64 10.22 -1.67
N PRO A 56 10.59 11.03 -1.17
CA PRO A 56 10.30 12.04 -0.16
C PRO A 56 9.26 13.05 -0.68
N HIS A 57 8.35 13.47 0.20
CA HIS A 57 7.42 14.56 -0.06
C HIS A 57 8.18 15.88 0.05
N GLY A 58 8.41 16.56 -1.07
CA GLY A 58 9.06 17.87 -1.12
C GLY A 58 10.58 17.80 -0.88
N GLY A 59 11.37 17.95 -1.94
CA GLY A 59 12.78 18.29 -1.81
C GLY A 59 12.95 19.73 -1.30
N PRO A 60 14.13 20.09 -0.76
CA PRO A 60 14.39 21.45 -0.29
C PRO A 60 14.13 22.43 -1.44
N GLU A 61 13.33 23.45 -1.16
CA GLU A 61 13.15 24.65 -1.96
C GLU A 61 14.49 25.36 -2.13
N THR A 62 15.32 24.86 -3.04
CA THR A 62 16.60 25.45 -3.38
C THR A 62 16.36 26.29 -4.61
N ASP A 63 16.39 27.61 -4.40
CA ASP A 63 16.30 28.66 -5.39
C ASP A 63 17.44 28.48 -6.41
N THR A 64 17.22 27.72 -7.47
CA THR A 64 18.11 27.66 -8.63
C THR A 64 17.28 27.43 -9.88
N GLN A 65 16.91 28.56 -10.47
CA GLN A 65 16.44 28.70 -11.84
C GLN A 65 17.51 28.19 -12.82
N LEU A 66 17.48 26.90 -13.18
CA LEU A 66 18.04 26.42 -14.44
C LEU A 66 17.27 25.19 -14.92
N SER A 67 16.36 25.45 -15.85
CA SER A 67 15.81 24.58 -16.89
C SER A 67 15.91 23.06 -16.68
N ASP A 68 14.90 22.49 -16.01
CA ASP A 68 13.95 21.49 -16.55
C ASP A 68 13.16 20.85 -15.37
N PRO A 69 11.84 21.08 -15.15
CA PRO A 69 11.18 20.46 -13.99
C PRO A 69 9.88 19.74 -14.34
N SER A 70 9.95 18.63 -15.06
CA SER A 70 8.86 17.63 -15.07
C SER A 70 8.97 16.59 -13.94
N TRP A 71 10.00 16.69 -13.08
CA TRP A 71 10.29 15.71 -12.01
C TRP A 71 9.96 16.19 -10.58
N SER A 72 9.51 17.43 -10.40
CA SER A 72 9.42 18.08 -9.08
C SER A 72 8.01 18.14 -8.47
N GLY A 73 7.03 17.46 -9.06
CA GLY A 73 5.66 17.40 -8.55
C GLY A 73 5.11 15.97 -8.57
N PRO A 74 4.13 15.62 -7.71
CA PRO A 74 3.41 14.36 -7.85
C PRO A 74 2.84 14.31 -9.26
N ARG A 75 3.21 13.29 -10.06
CA ARG A 75 2.59 13.08 -11.37
C ARG A 75 1.07 12.98 -11.18
N PRO A 76 0.23 13.48 -12.10
CA PRO A 76 -1.19 13.20 -12.09
C PRO A 76 -1.39 11.67 -12.00
N GLY A 77 -2.09 11.21 -10.97
CA GLY A 77 -2.27 9.78 -10.68
C GLY A 77 -1.15 9.12 -9.85
N SER A 78 -0.17 9.88 -9.34
CA SER A 78 0.78 9.34 -8.35
C SER A 78 0.11 9.24 -6.97
N PRO A 79 0.28 8.11 -6.25
CA PRO A 79 -0.31 7.95 -4.93
C PRO A 79 0.22 8.97 -3.93
N LEU A 80 -0.69 9.74 -3.33
CA LEU A 80 -0.39 10.70 -2.27
C LEU A 80 -0.57 10.06 -0.90
N LEU A 81 0.27 10.41 0.06
CA LEU A 81 0.12 9.90 1.41
C LEU A 81 -1.12 10.50 2.09
N ILE A 82 -2.08 9.65 2.43
CA ILE A 82 -3.35 10.04 3.07
C ILE A 82 -3.42 9.68 4.55
N HIS A 83 -2.57 8.76 5.03
CA HIS A 83 -2.52 8.39 6.44
C HIS A 83 -1.10 8.05 6.89
N ARG A 84 -0.69 8.65 8.01
CA ARG A 84 0.54 8.31 8.74
C ARG A 84 0.16 7.67 10.08
N PRO A 85 0.78 6.54 10.47
CA PRO A 85 0.55 5.96 11.79
C PRO A 85 1.10 6.89 12.88
N GLY A 86 0.47 6.89 14.05
CA GLY A 86 0.95 7.63 15.22
C GLY A 86 2.12 6.97 15.97
N GLY A 87 2.50 5.74 15.60
CA GLY A 87 3.63 5.02 16.19
C GLY A 87 4.72 4.71 15.16
N ASP A 88 5.82 4.09 15.59
CA ASP A 88 7.07 4.03 14.81
C ASP A 88 7.04 3.11 13.60
N SER A 89 6.09 2.17 13.52
CA SER A 89 6.04 1.21 12.43
C SER A 89 5.18 1.74 11.27
N PRO A 90 5.76 1.91 10.05
CA PRO A 90 5.03 2.36 8.86
C PRO A 90 4.16 1.25 8.26
N TYR A 91 4.23 0.03 8.79
CA TYR A 91 3.62 -1.15 8.19
C TYR A 91 2.21 -1.40 8.73
N THR A 92 1.26 -1.61 7.84
CA THR A 92 -0.04 -2.18 8.17
C THR A 92 0.15 -3.68 8.48
N PRO A 93 -0.41 -4.21 9.58
CA PRO A 93 -0.32 -5.64 9.89
C PRO A 93 -0.85 -6.50 8.73
N PRO A 94 -0.01 -7.32 8.08
CA PRO A 94 -0.38 -7.96 6.82
C PRO A 94 -1.43 -9.06 6.99
N ILE A 95 -1.42 -9.79 8.11
CA ILE A 95 -2.39 -10.88 8.36
C ILE A 95 -3.83 -10.33 8.49
N PRO A 96 -4.12 -9.36 9.40
CA PRO A 96 -5.46 -8.75 9.45
C PRO A 96 -5.90 -8.11 8.13
N LEU A 97 -4.97 -7.44 7.45
CA LEU A 97 -5.23 -6.80 6.15
C LEU A 97 -5.61 -7.82 5.07
N TYR A 98 -4.91 -8.96 5.01
CA TYR A 98 -5.22 -10.06 4.10
C TYR A 98 -6.64 -10.59 4.32
N PHE A 99 -6.98 -10.93 5.56
CA PHE A 99 -8.31 -11.44 5.89
C PHE A 99 -9.42 -10.47 5.49
N LEU A 100 -9.22 -9.18 5.75
CA LEU A 100 -10.20 -8.17 5.42
C LEU A 100 -10.33 -7.97 3.91
N ALA A 101 -9.21 -7.97 3.17
CA ALA A 101 -9.23 -7.90 1.71
C ALA A 101 -9.98 -9.09 1.09
N CYS A 102 -9.72 -10.31 1.56
CA CYS A 102 -10.44 -11.51 1.14
C CYS A 102 -11.95 -11.40 1.42
N ARG A 103 -12.33 -10.97 2.63
CA ARG A 103 -13.72 -10.76 3.02
C ARG A 103 -14.43 -9.75 2.11
N LEU A 104 -13.79 -8.62 1.82
CA LEU A 104 -14.35 -7.58 0.95
C LEU A 104 -14.47 -8.04 -0.50
N ALA A 105 -13.56 -8.90 -0.96
CA ALA A 105 -13.62 -9.51 -2.28
C ALA A 105 -14.60 -10.71 -2.38
N GLY A 106 -15.22 -11.13 -1.27
CA GLY A 106 -16.10 -12.31 -1.25
C GLY A 106 -15.36 -13.64 -1.44
N ILE A 107 -14.06 -13.69 -1.12
CA ILE A 107 -13.21 -14.87 -1.30
C ILE A 107 -12.82 -15.44 0.06
N THR A 108 -12.87 -16.77 0.20
CA THR A 108 -12.38 -17.46 1.39
C THR A 108 -10.84 -17.35 1.44
N PRO A 109 -10.26 -16.84 2.54
CA PRO A 109 -8.81 -16.78 2.70
C PRO A 109 -8.23 -18.20 2.69
N HIS A 110 -7.09 -18.35 2.04
CA HIS A 110 -6.42 -19.64 1.92
C HIS A 110 -4.93 -19.47 2.16
N TRP A 111 -4.36 -20.39 2.93
CA TRP A 111 -2.92 -20.49 3.12
C TRP A 111 -2.42 -21.73 2.42
N SER A 112 -1.41 -21.54 1.59
CA SER A 112 -0.62 -22.65 1.10
C SER A 112 0.63 -22.69 1.98
N LEU A 113 0.83 -23.81 2.67
CA LEU A 113 2.15 -24.12 3.22
C LEU A 113 3.06 -24.27 2.00
N GLY A 114 3.77 -23.20 1.64
CA GLY A 114 4.76 -23.27 0.57
C GLY A 114 5.71 -24.41 0.93
N VAL A 115 5.90 -25.35 0.01
CA VAL A 115 6.99 -26.31 0.12
C VAL A 115 8.27 -25.50 0.22
N VAL A 116 8.86 -25.47 1.41
CA VAL A 116 10.26 -25.10 1.60
C VAL A 116 11.03 -26.41 1.42
N GLY A 117 11.52 -26.67 0.20
CA GLY A 117 12.48 -27.74 -0.03
C GLY A 117 12.35 -28.45 -1.37
N ALA A 118 13.27 -28.15 -2.28
CA ALA A 118 14.21 -29.11 -2.85
C ALA A 118 15.45 -28.33 -3.32
#